data_AF-A0A3B3UQ77-F1
#
_entry.id   AF-A0A3B3UQ77-F1
#
_cell.length_a   1.000
_cell.length_b   1.000
_cell.length_c   1.000
_cell.angle_alpha   90.00
_cell.angle_beta   90.00
_cell.angle_gamma   90.00
#
_symmetry.space_group_name_H-M   'P 1'
#
loop_
_entity.id
_entity.type
_entity.pdbx_description
1 polymer ?
#
loop_
_entity_poly.entity_id
_entity_poly.type
_entity_poly.pdbx_seq_one_letter_code
_entity_poly.pdbx_strand_id
1 'polypeptide(L)'
;GYNFYFDSSSFLFVNTSGRYSGQRAQLLLPPLRENDTHCLSFQFYQAGGREGAAPATLNVYVTENNSPLGVPVINSSGPAYHIWKGVELAVSTFWPNHYQVKHRPGLQALPCLSTPHPLHLKAVEVNAGQTASFQCTVNGQPQRHLLLYLQVSPPTATTRPLNSRRYVASFDIKNTTKGNSGRYRCIVQSDRGVGVSSYTDLTVKQPPVPIAPPQLTAVGATYLWIQLNANSINGDGPIIDREVEYRTTAGMLIDTTTVDKPTHKIGHLDPDTEYEISVLLTRPLEGGTGNPGPPLRARTKCAGE
;
A
#
# COMPACT_ATOMS: atom_id res chain seq x y z
N GLY A 1 -17.10 7.13 64.48
CA GLY A 1 -16.54 6.08 63.62
C GLY A 1 -17.32 6.08 62.33
N TYR A 2 -16.69 6.44 61.22
CA TYR A 2 -17.35 6.46 59.92
C TYR A 2 -17.03 5.15 59.20
N ASN A 3 -18.07 4.39 58.86
CA ASN A 3 -17.99 3.17 58.08
C ASN A 3 -17.43 3.49 56.69
N PHE A 4 -16.32 2.85 56.32
CA PHE A 4 -15.77 2.89 54.97
C PHE A 4 -16.50 1.85 54.11
N TYR A 5 -17.38 2.31 53.22
CA TYR A 5 -17.79 1.52 52.07
C TYR A 5 -16.73 1.70 50.97
N PHE A 6 -15.89 0.68 50.77
CA PHE A 6 -15.02 0.60 49.60
C PHE A 6 -15.85 0.07 48.42
N ASP A 7 -16.40 0.97 47.62
CA ASP A 7 -16.70 0.67 46.21
C ASP A 7 -16.71 1.96 45.37
N SER A 8 -15.53 2.50 45.06
CA SER A 8 -15.40 3.62 44.13
C SER A 8 -14.31 3.34 43.11
N SER A 9 -14.73 2.74 41.99
CA SER A 9 -13.89 2.62 40.81
C SER A 9 -13.48 4.02 40.30
N SER A 10 -12.18 4.22 40.09
CA SER A 10 -11.64 5.47 39.54
C SER A 10 -11.64 5.43 38.02
N PHE A 11 -12.22 6.44 37.36
CA PHE A 11 -12.27 6.54 35.90
C PHE A 11 -12.00 7.97 35.42
N LEU A 12 -11.55 8.10 34.17
CA LEU A 12 -11.45 9.38 33.49
C LEU A 12 -12.80 9.72 32.85
N PHE A 13 -13.29 10.93 33.07
CA PHE A 13 -14.56 11.41 32.54
C PHE A 13 -14.38 12.62 31.62
N VAL A 14 -15.10 12.63 30.50
CA VAL A 14 -15.17 13.78 29.59
C VAL A 14 -16.59 14.32 29.63
N ASN A 15 -16.77 15.52 30.21
CA ASN A 15 -18.07 16.18 30.25
C ASN A 15 -18.35 16.90 28.92
N THR A 16 -19.36 16.43 28.20
CA THR A 16 -19.81 17.00 26.92
C THR A 16 -20.99 17.97 27.06
N SER A 17 -21.50 18.19 28.28
CA SER A 17 -22.57 19.15 28.54
C SER A 17 -22.14 20.58 28.18
N GLY A 18 -22.96 21.29 27.40
CA GLY A 18 -22.67 22.65 26.94
C GLY A 18 -21.54 22.75 25.91
N ARG A 19 -21.09 21.63 25.33
CA ARG A 19 -20.07 21.60 24.27
C ARG A 19 -20.73 21.57 22.89
N TYR A 20 -20.06 22.18 21.92
CA TYR A 20 -20.53 22.24 20.53
C TYR A 20 -19.97 21.09 19.70
N SER A 21 -20.69 20.74 18.63
CA SER A 21 -20.22 19.74 17.66
C SER A 21 -18.84 20.12 17.10
N GLY A 22 -17.96 19.14 16.96
CA GLY A 22 -16.58 19.33 16.46
C GLY A 22 -15.52 19.61 17.52
N GLN A 23 -15.90 19.92 18.77
CA GLN A 23 -14.94 20.03 19.88
C GLN A 23 -14.36 18.64 20.23
N ARG A 24 -13.05 18.58 20.52
CA ARG A 24 -12.32 17.33 20.76
C ARG A 24 -11.47 17.44 22.02
N ALA A 25 -11.44 16.36 22.80
CA ALA A 25 -10.49 16.15 23.89
C ALA A 25 -9.58 14.97 23.54
N GLN A 26 -8.29 15.08 23.83
CA GLN A 26 -7.31 14.06 23.48
C GLN A 26 -6.53 13.63 24.73
N LEU A 27 -6.35 12.33 24.85
CA LEU A 27 -5.56 11.70 25.89
C LEU A 27 -4.45 10.89 25.22
N LEU A 28 -3.20 11.11 25.62
CA LEU A 28 -2.03 10.51 24.98
C LEU A 28 -1.32 9.58 25.96
N LEU A 29 -0.92 8.39 25.50
CA LEU A 29 -0.04 7.51 26.26
C LEU A 29 1.41 7.92 26.06
N PRO A 30 2.30 7.55 27.00
CA PRO A 30 3.71 7.50 26.68
C PRO A 30 3.94 6.59 25.45
N PRO A 31 4.92 6.91 24.59
CA PRO A 31 5.34 6.01 23.52
C PRO A 31 5.73 4.64 24.08
N LEU A 32 5.16 3.57 23.51
CA LEU A 32 5.43 2.18 23.89
C LEU A 32 6.51 1.58 22.96
N ARG A 33 7.45 0.86 23.56
CA ARG A 33 8.65 0.29 22.93
C ARG A 33 8.82 -1.17 23.33
N GLU A 34 7.82 -1.96 23.00
CA GLU A 34 7.76 -3.36 23.41
C GLU A 34 8.56 -4.26 22.43
N ASN A 35 9.20 -5.30 22.98
CA ASN A 35 9.86 -6.35 22.20
C ASN A 35 8.94 -7.56 22.02
N ASP A 36 8.19 -7.90 23.08
CA ASP A 36 7.33 -9.06 23.13
C ASP A 36 5.89 -8.73 22.69
N THR A 37 5.14 -9.77 22.32
CA THR A 37 3.72 -9.65 22.05
C THR A 37 2.97 -9.26 23.32
N HIS A 38 2.20 -8.19 23.25
CA HIS A 38 1.46 -7.62 24.36
C HIS A 38 0.03 -7.28 23.94
N CYS A 39 -0.81 -6.97 24.92
CA CYS A 39 -2.18 -6.55 24.72
C CYS A 39 -2.45 -5.27 25.49
N LEU A 40 -2.99 -4.28 24.81
CA LEU A 40 -3.56 -3.11 25.45
C LEU A 40 -5.05 -3.36 25.66
N SER A 41 -5.55 -3.09 26.86
CA SER A 41 -6.97 -3.26 27.17
C SER A 41 -7.52 -2.06 27.93
N PHE A 42 -8.72 -1.63 27.58
CA PHE A 42 -9.40 -0.55 28.29
C PHE A 42 -10.89 -0.79 28.35
N GLN A 43 -11.54 -0.13 29.30
CA GLN A 43 -12.99 -0.09 29.38
C GLN A 43 -13.44 1.34 29.12
N PHE A 44 -14.50 1.48 28.35
CA PHE A 44 -15.16 2.76 28.15
C PHE A 44 -16.66 2.65 28.39
N TYR A 45 -17.24 3.75 28.82
CA TYR A 45 -18.68 3.89 29.07
C TYR A 45 -19.16 5.14 28.35
N GLN A 46 -20.27 5.02 27.61
CA GLN A 46 -20.83 6.13 26.85
C GLN A 46 -22.27 6.36 27.30
N ALA A 47 -22.47 7.42 28.10
CA ALA A 47 -23.80 7.90 28.45
C ALA A 47 -24.43 8.66 27.26
N GLY A 48 -25.75 8.51 27.09
CA GLY A 48 -26.51 9.22 26.06
C GLY A 48 -26.39 10.72 26.17
N GLY A 49 -26.37 11.40 25.02
CA GLY A 49 -26.67 12.83 24.94
C GLY A 49 -28.16 13.06 25.21
N ARG A 50 -28.52 14.31 25.55
CA ARG A 50 -29.93 14.74 25.59
C ARG A 50 -30.61 14.46 24.22
N GLU A 51 -31.92 14.26 24.20
CA GLU A 51 -32.68 14.16 22.94
C GLU A 51 -32.32 15.32 22.00
N GLY A 52 -31.91 14.99 20.77
CA GLY A 52 -31.49 15.95 19.75
C GLY A 52 -30.00 16.34 19.75
N ALA A 53 -29.19 15.93 20.73
CA ALA A 53 -27.75 16.16 20.73
C ALA A 53 -26.99 15.04 20.01
N ALA A 54 -26.04 15.39 19.14
CA ALA A 54 -25.18 14.40 18.48
C ALA A 54 -24.38 13.60 19.54
N PRO A 55 -24.37 12.25 19.46
CA PRO A 55 -23.68 11.43 20.45
C PRO A 55 -22.17 11.69 20.40
N ALA A 56 -21.55 11.77 21.57
CA ALA A 56 -20.10 11.88 21.68
C ALA A 56 -19.43 10.62 21.11
N THR A 57 -18.41 10.78 20.27
CA THR A 57 -17.71 9.65 19.66
C THR A 57 -16.35 9.42 20.33
N LEU A 58 -16.02 8.17 20.63
CA LEU A 58 -14.69 7.77 21.04
C LEU A 58 -13.93 7.29 19.81
N ASN A 59 -12.83 7.98 19.50
CA ASN A 59 -11.89 7.57 18.47
C ASN A 59 -10.56 7.17 19.11
N VAL A 60 -10.05 6.00 18.73
CA VAL A 60 -8.73 5.53 19.16
C VAL A 60 -7.79 5.56 17.97
N TYR A 61 -6.61 6.13 18.18
CA TYR A 61 -5.56 6.22 17.16
C TYR A 61 -4.32 5.50 17.65
N VAL A 62 -3.66 4.81 16.71
CA VAL A 62 -2.35 4.20 16.90
C VAL A 62 -1.40 4.81 15.87
N THR A 63 -0.46 5.61 16.33
CA THR A 63 0.56 6.27 15.49
C THR A 63 1.90 5.61 15.71
N GLU A 64 2.63 5.31 14.64
CA GLU A 64 3.97 4.71 14.69
C GLU A 64 5.04 5.79 14.50
N ASN A 65 6.13 5.76 15.28
CA ASN A 65 7.31 6.61 15.14
C ASN A 65 7.01 8.12 15.01
N ASN A 66 6.11 8.65 15.84
CA ASN A 66 5.64 10.04 15.79
C ASN A 66 5.05 10.47 14.43
N SER A 67 4.59 9.52 13.61
CA SER A 67 3.86 9.80 12.37
C SER A 67 2.61 10.63 12.64
N PRO A 68 2.13 11.42 11.66
CA PRO A 68 0.90 12.17 11.79
C PRO A 68 -0.29 11.28 12.16
N LEU A 69 -1.32 11.90 12.75
CA LEU A 69 -2.58 11.26 13.07
C LEU A 69 -3.20 10.69 11.78
N GLY A 70 -3.21 9.37 11.66
CA GLY A 70 -3.93 8.66 10.61
C GLY A 70 -5.42 8.51 10.91
N VAL A 71 -6.04 7.55 10.24
CA VAL A 71 -7.44 7.15 10.46
C VAL A 71 -7.58 6.46 11.83
N PRO A 72 -8.67 6.69 12.59
CA PRO A 72 -8.90 5.98 13.83
C PRO A 72 -9.05 4.47 13.59
N VAL A 73 -8.45 3.66 14.45
CA VAL A 73 -8.55 2.19 14.40
C VAL A 73 -9.83 1.69 15.05
N ILE A 74 -10.40 2.50 15.95
CA ILE A 74 -11.71 2.29 16.57
C ILE A 74 -12.47 3.61 16.50
N ASN A 75 -13.73 3.52 16.08
CA ASN A 75 -14.68 4.63 16.12
C ASN A 75 -15.99 4.13 16.73
N SER A 76 -16.33 4.63 17.93
CA SER A 76 -17.61 4.33 18.58
C SER A 76 -18.71 5.28 18.08
N SER A 77 -19.03 5.22 16.80
CA SER A 77 -20.20 5.91 16.26
C SER A 77 -21.44 5.06 16.56
N GLY A 78 -22.33 5.51 17.45
CA GLY A 78 -23.54 4.76 17.79
C GLY A 78 -24.33 5.33 18.98
N PRO A 79 -25.53 4.78 19.25
CA PRO A 79 -26.34 5.16 20.41
C PRO A 79 -25.60 4.82 21.70
N ALA A 80 -25.92 5.54 22.76
CA ALA A 80 -25.30 5.27 24.05
C ALA A 80 -25.58 3.85 24.53
N TYR A 81 -24.49 3.18 24.90
CA TYR A 81 -24.52 1.89 25.54
C TYR A 81 -24.34 2.20 27.02
N HIS A 82 -25.43 2.21 27.79
CA HIS A 82 -25.43 2.42 29.24
C HIS A 82 -24.79 1.23 30.00
N ILE A 83 -23.70 0.69 29.46
CA ILE A 83 -22.95 -0.48 29.91
C ILE A 83 -21.46 -0.25 29.65
N TRP A 84 -20.60 -0.72 30.55
CA TRP A 84 -19.15 -0.70 30.34
C TRP A 84 -18.77 -1.67 29.23
N LYS A 85 -18.04 -1.17 28.23
CA LYS A 85 -17.50 -2.00 27.14
C LYS A 85 -15.99 -2.13 27.29
N GLY A 86 -15.53 -3.37 27.44
CA GLY A 86 -14.11 -3.73 27.36
C GLY A 86 -13.66 -3.84 25.92
N VAL A 87 -12.46 -3.33 25.64
CA VAL A 87 -11.84 -3.30 24.32
C VAL A 87 -10.39 -3.75 24.44
N GLU A 88 -9.99 -4.66 23.55
CA GLU A 88 -8.61 -5.08 23.35
C GLU A 88 -7.99 -4.41 22.12
N LEU A 89 -6.69 -4.13 22.20
CA LEU A 89 -5.88 -3.57 21.14
C LEU A 89 -4.63 -4.44 20.98
N ALA A 90 -4.59 -5.19 19.88
CA ALA A 90 -3.48 -6.05 19.51
C ALA A 90 -2.55 -5.29 18.54
N VAL A 91 -1.59 -4.54 19.07
CA VAL A 91 -0.67 -3.72 18.25
C VAL A 91 0.61 -4.50 17.95
N SER A 92 0.86 -4.78 16.67
CA SER A 92 2.05 -5.49 16.20
C SER A 92 3.12 -4.54 15.66
N THR A 93 3.43 -3.51 16.45
CA THR A 93 4.56 -2.60 16.23
C THR A 93 5.54 -2.80 17.39
N PHE A 94 6.76 -3.25 17.06
CA PHE A 94 7.78 -3.63 18.04
C PHE A 94 9.06 -2.81 17.84
N TRP A 95 9.93 -2.82 18.84
CA TRP A 95 11.27 -2.22 18.74
C TRP A 95 12.02 -2.74 17.50
N PRO A 96 12.77 -1.90 16.75
CA PRO A 96 13.18 -0.51 17.05
C PRO A 96 12.09 0.55 16.82
N ASN A 97 10.95 0.18 16.26
CA ASN A 97 9.83 1.08 16.11
C ASN A 97 9.10 1.27 17.45
N HIS A 98 8.45 2.41 17.61
CA HIS A 98 7.61 2.68 18.77
C HIS A 98 6.24 3.16 18.31
N TYR A 99 5.22 3.00 19.14
CA TYR A 99 3.89 3.48 18.82
C TYR A 99 3.29 4.25 20.00
N GLN A 100 2.35 5.14 19.68
CA GLN A 100 1.62 5.93 20.66
C GLN A 100 0.12 5.70 20.46
N VAL A 101 -0.56 5.38 21.57
CA VAL A 101 -2.02 5.28 21.60
C VAL A 101 -2.59 6.58 22.13
N LYS A 102 -3.66 7.04 21.50
CA LYS A 102 -4.33 8.29 21.87
C LYS A 102 -5.68 8.03 22.55
N HIS A 103 -5.65 7.31 23.68
CA HIS A 103 -6.71 7.01 24.67
C HIS A 103 -6.09 6.12 25.77
N ARG A 104 -6.49 6.10 27.06
CA ARG A 104 -5.75 5.41 28.18
C ARG A 104 -6.19 3.97 28.49
N PRO A 105 -5.57 2.95 27.89
CA PRO A 105 -5.62 1.56 28.32
C PRO A 105 -4.66 1.21 29.44
N GLY A 106 -4.99 0.13 30.14
CA GLY A 106 -4.02 -0.67 30.87
C GLY A 106 -3.24 -1.57 29.91
N LEU A 107 -1.95 -1.75 30.20
CA LEU A 107 -1.06 -2.64 29.44
C LEU A 107 -0.98 -4.00 30.14
N GLN A 108 -1.11 -5.08 29.38
CA GLN A 108 -0.84 -6.45 29.81
C GLN A 108 0.27 -7.04 28.93
N ALA A 109 1.30 -7.62 29.56
CA ALA A 109 2.43 -8.27 28.89
C ALA A 109 2.09 -9.71 28.42
N LEU A 110 0.89 -9.89 27.86
CA LEU A 110 0.38 -11.15 27.32
C LEU A 110 -0.35 -10.89 26.00
N PRO A 111 -0.45 -11.87 25.08
CA PRO A 111 -1.30 -11.74 23.91
C PRO A 111 -2.77 -11.53 24.29
N CYS A 112 -3.46 -10.68 23.52
CA CYS A 112 -4.90 -10.50 23.58
C CYS A 112 -5.64 -11.83 23.43
N LEU A 113 -6.69 -12.01 24.23
CA LEU A 113 -7.42 -13.27 24.32
C LEU A 113 -8.48 -13.37 23.21
N SER A 114 -9.13 -12.25 22.89
CA SER A 114 -10.29 -12.20 21.98
C SER A 114 -9.99 -11.49 20.66
N THR A 115 -8.86 -10.77 20.58
CA THR A 115 -8.44 -10.05 19.38
C THR A 115 -7.14 -10.63 18.83
N PRO A 116 -7.12 -11.14 17.58
CA PRO A 116 -5.92 -11.74 17.03
C PRO A 116 -4.89 -10.68 16.61
N HIS A 117 -3.60 -10.99 16.80
CA HIS A 117 -2.51 -10.16 16.29
C HIS A 117 -2.27 -10.41 14.80
N PRO A 118 -2.41 -9.39 13.94
CA PRO A 118 -1.88 -9.45 12.59
C PRO A 118 -0.35 -9.36 12.64
N LEU A 119 0.34 -10.15 11.83
CA LEU A 119 1.79 -10.10 11.68
C LEU A 119 2.20 -8.96 10.73
N HIS A 120 3.51 -8.68 10.71
CA HIS A 120 4.12 -7.67 9.86
C HIS A 120 3.85 -7.91 8.36
N LEU A 121 3.41 -6.87 7.65
CA LEU A 121 3.24 -6.86 6.20
C LEU A 121 4.58 -6.59 5.51
N LYS A 122 4.85 -7.22 4.35
CA LYS A 122 6.04 -6.89 3.56
C LYS A 122 5.79 -5.66 2.70
N ALA A 123 6.86 -4.93 2.37
CA ALA A 123 6.79 -3.84 1.40
C ALA A 123 6.52 -4.43 0.02
N VAL A 124 5.75 -3.70 -0.80
CA VAL A 124 5.35 -4.13 -2.13
C VAL A 124 5.77 -3.06 -3.13
N GLU A 125 6.51 -3.47 -4.15
CA GLU A 125 6.79 -2.65 -5.32
C GLU A 125 6.07 -3.26 -6.53
N VAL A 126 5.41 -2.43 -7.34
CA VAL A 126 4.75 -2.85 -8.59
C VAL A 126 4.89 -1.78 -9.66
N ASN A 127 4.74 -2.19 -10.93
CA ASN A 127 4.59 -1.26 -12.04
C ASN A 127 3.17 -0.70 -12.11
N ALA A 128 3.02 0.55 -12.56
CA ALA A 128 1.72 1.15 -12.80
C ALA A 128 0.88 0.30 -13.78
N GLY A 129 -0.42 0.21 -13.53
CA GLY A 129 -1.36 -0.67 -14.23
C GLY A 129 -1.42 -2.09 -13.66
N GLN A 130 -0.41 -2.53 -12.89
CA GLN A 130 -0.39 -3.87 -12.29
C GLN A 130 -1.14 -3.93 -10.97
N THR A 131 -1.38 -5.15 -10.49
CA THR A 131 -2.05 -5.41 -9.21
C THR A 131 -1.03 -5.53 -8.08
N ALA A 132 -1.18 -4.71 -7.03
CA ALA A 132 -0.40 -4.86 -5.81
C ALA A 132 -1.13 -5.78 -4.82
N SER A 133 -0.47 -6.84 -4.36
CA SER A 133 -1.03 -7.80 -3.40
C SER A 133 -0.33 -7.73 -2.06
N PHE A 134 -1.09 -7.41 -1.01
CA PHE A 134 -0.62 -7.45 0.37
C PHE A 134 -1.08 -8.73 1.06
N GLN A 135 -0.15 -9.41 1.72
CA GLN A 135 -0.44 -10.64 2.47
C GLN A 135 -0.26 -10.40 3.97
N CYS A 136 -1.38 -10.31 4.69
CA CYS A 136 -1.41 -10.17 6.14
C CYS A 136 -1.60 -11.55 6.78
N THR A 137 -0.59 -12.04 7.50
CA THR A 137 -0.75 -13.28 8.28
C THR A 137 -1.40 -12.94 9.62
N VAL A 138 -2.38 -13.73 10.04
CA VAL A 138 -3.10 -13.52 11.31
C VAL A 138 -3.04 -14.81 12.12
N ASN A 139 -2.83 -14.68 13.43
CA ASN A 139 -2.86 -15.81 14.36
C ASN A 139 -4.32 -16.24 14.63
N GLY A 140 -4.55 -17.55 14.74
CA GLY A 140 -5.86 -18.15 14.92
C GLY A 140 -6.42 -18.79 13.66
N GLN A 141 -7.73 -19.07 13.67
CA GLN A 141 -8.50 -19.55 12.51
C GLN A 141 -9.35 -18.42 11.94
N PRO A 142 -9.65 -18.40 10.62
CA PRO A 142 -10.56 -17.43 10.04
C PRO A 142 -11.95 -17.56 10.66
N GLN A 143 -12.50 -16.47 11.19
CA GLN A 143 -13.85 -16.42 11.75
C GLN A 143 -14.71 -15.44 10.96
N ARG A 144 -15.98 -15.77 10.72
CA ARG A 144 -16.90 -14.94 9.90
C ARG A 144 -17.19 -13.56 10.49
N HIS A 145 -17.07 -13.40 11.81
CA HIS A 145 -17.30 -12.12 12.48
C HIS A 145 -16.06 -11.21 12.48
N LEU A 146 -14.89 -11.68 12.01
CA LEU A 146 -13.70 -10.85 11.90
C LEU A 146 -13.73 -10.06 10.60
N LEU A 147 -13.64 -8.73 10.71
CA LEU A 147 -13.50 -7.84 9.57
C LEU A 147 -12.03 -7.55 9.32
N LEU A 148 -11.56 -7.82 8.10
CA LEU A 148 -10.18 -7.65 7.68
C LEU A 148 -10.11 -6.62 6.55
N TYR A 149 -9.28 -5.59 6.72
CA TYR A 149 -9.13 -4.54 5.72
C TYR A 149 -7.75 -3.87 5.81
N LEU A 150 -7.34 -3.26 4.69
CA LEU A 150 -6.23 -2.31 4.67
C LEU A 150 -6.80 -0.93 5.03
N GLN A 151 -6.12 -0.16 5.89
CA GLN A 151 -6.64 1.10 6.46
C GLN A 151 -7.17 2.14 5.46
N VAL A 152 -6.85 2.04 4.17
CA VAL A 152 -7.27 2.98 3.11
C VAL A 152 -8.07 2.29 1.99
N SER A 153 -8.49 1.04 2.18
CA SER A 153 -9.25 0.27 1.22
C SER A 153 -10.50 -0.32 1.88
N PRO A 154 -11.65 -0.41 1.18
CA PRO A 154 -12.82 -1.11 1.69
C PRO A 154 -12.50 -2.57 2.07
N PRO A 155 -13.26 -3.18 3.00
CA PRO A 155 -13.01 -4.54 3.49
C PRO A 155 -13.23 -5.56 2.38
N THR A 156 -12.14 -5.92 1.71
CA THR A 156 -12.12 -6.83 0.56
C THR A 156 -10.93 -7.78 0.71
N ALA A 157 -10.92 -8.54 1.81
CA ALA A 157 -9.88 -9.52 2.08
C ALA A 157 -10.31 -10.90 1.55
N THR A 158 -9.43 -11.58 0.83
CA THR A 158 -9.59 -13.02 0.58
C THR A 158 -8.75 -13.77 1.60
N THR A 159 -9.36 -14.68 2.37
CA THR A 159 -8.66 -15.42 3.42
C THR A 159 -8.35 -16.85 3.00
N ARG A 160 -7.16 -17.33 3.35
CA ARG A 160 -6.74 -18.71 3.13
C ARG A 160 -6.06 -19.27 4.38
N PRO A 161 -6.48 -20.44 4.89
CA PRO A 161 -5.77 -21.07 6.01
C PRO A 161 -4.34 -21.42 5.61
N LEU A 162 -3.39 -21.18 6.51
CA LEU A 162 -1.99 -21.59 6.35
C LEU A 162 -1.72 -22.87 7.13
N ASN A 163 -2.23 -22.95 8.35
CA ASN A 163 -2.18 -24.13 9.21
C ASN A 163 -3.27 -24.05 10.31
N SER A 164 -3.24 -24.97 11.28
CA SER A 164 -4.20 -25.01 12.40
C SER A 164 -4.15 -23.81 13.35
N ARG A 165 -3.13 -22.93 13.24
CA ARG A 165 -2.92 -21.78 14.13
C ARG A 165 -2.79 -20.44 13.40
N ARG A 166 -2.82 -20.42 12.06
CA ARG A 166 -2.61 -19.21 11.26
C ARG A 166 -3.37 -19.26 9.94
N TYR A 167 -3.77 -18.09 9.48
CA TYR A 167 -4.29 -17.88 8.14
C TYR A 167 -3.70 -16.60 7.52
N VAL A 168 -3.81 -16.48 6.20
CA VAL A 168 -3.37 -15.32 5.45
C VAL A 168 -4.59 -14.62 4.87
N ALA A 169 -4.66 -13.30 5.06
CA ALA A 169 -5.59 -12.40 4.42
C ALA A 169 -4.86 -11.65 3.29
N SER A 170 -5.30 -11.87 2.06
CA SER A 170 -4.77 -11.20 0.87
C SER A 170 -5.64 -10.01 0.49
N PHE A 171 -5.00 -8.89 0.19
CA PHE A 171 -5.64 -7.65 -0.24
C PHE A 171 -5.02 -7.18 -1.55
N ASP A 172 -5.84 -7.10 -2.59
CA ASP A 172 -5.38 -6.75 -3.93
C ASP A 172 -5.86 -5.35 -4.31
N ILE A 173 -4.91 -4.48 -4.68
CA ILE A 173 -5.18 -3.16 -5.25
C ILE A 173 -4.93 -3.29 -6.76
N LYS A 174 -6.00 -3.35 -7.54
CA LYS A 174 -5.95 -3.52 -8.99
C LYS A 174 -5.69 -2.20 -9.71
N ASN A 175 -5.12 -2.27 -10.91
CA ASN A 175 -4.87 -1.13 -11.80
C ASN A 175 -4.18 0.04 -11.07
N THR A 176 -3.03 -0.25 -10.44
CA THR A 176 -2.35 0.73 -9.58
C THR A 176 -1.84 1.93 -10.35
N THR A 177 -1.91 3.09 -9.71
CA THR A 177 -1.39 4.36 -10.21
C THR A 177 -0.37 4.93 -9.22
N LYS A 178 0.43 5.92 -9.65
CA LYS A 178 1.41 6.57 -8.77
C LYS A 178 0.79 7.11 -7.48
N GLY A 179 -0.46 7.58 -7.54
CA GLY A 179 -1.23 8.07 -6.39
C GLY A 179 -1.62 6.99 -5.38
N ASN A 180 -1.53 5.71 -5.72
CA ASN A 180 -1.69 4.62 -4.76
C ASN A 180 -0.42 4.34 -3.94
N SER A 181 0.72 4.97 -4.26
CA SER A 181 1.92 4.82 -3.42
C SER A 181 1.69 5.43 -2.04
N GLY A 182 2.16 4.76 -1.00
CA GLY A 182 1.98 5.24 0.37
C GLY A 182 2.14 4.14 1.42
N ARG A 183 1.79 4.48 2.67
CA ARG A 183 1.92 3.58 3.83
C ARG A 183 0.60 2.87 4.11
N TYR A 184 0.65 1.55 4.13
CA TYR A 184 -0.49 0.67 4.35
C TYR A 184 -0.29 -0.14 5.64
N ARG A 185 -1.38 -0.47 6.32
CA ARG A 185 -1.38 -1.48 7.39
C ARG A 185 -2.66 -2.30 7.35
N CYS A 186 -2.54 -3.55 7.75
CA CYS A 186 -3.62 -4.51 7.93
C CYS A 186 -4.27 -4.29 9.30
N ILE A 187 -5.60 -4.27 9.28
CA ILE A 187 -6.45 -4.14 10.46
C ILE A 187 -7.33 -5.39 10.55
N VAL A 188 -7.41 -5.96 11.74
CA VAL A 188 -8.31 -7.05 12.10
C VAL A 188 -9.27 -6.53 13.16
N GLN A 189 -10.55 -6.47 12.85
CA GLN A 189 -11.57 -6.02 13.78
C GLN A 189 -12.42 -7.20 14.24
N SER A 190 -12.52 -7.36 15.56
CA SER A 190 -13.34 -8.35 16.25
C SER A 190 -14.44 -7.66 17.06
N ASP A 191 -15.35 -8.43 17.64
CA ASP A 191 -16.39 -7.92 18.54
C ASP A 191 -15.83 -7.32 19.84
N ARG A 192 -14.61 -7.72 20.22
CA ARG A 192 -13.96 -7.35 21.49
C ARG A 192 -12.80 -6.38 21.34
N GLY A 193 -12.39 -6.05 20.12
CA GLY A 193 -11.19 -5.25 19.92
C GLY A 193 -10.67 -5.20 18.50
N VAL A 194 -9.53 -4.53 18.34
CA VAL A 194 -8.90 -4.29 17.04
C VAL A 194 -7.42 -4.64 17.09
N GLY A 195 -6.99 -5.51 16.16
CA GLY A 195 -5.61 -5.80 15.89
C GLY A 195 -5.08 -4.96 14.75
N VAL A 196 -3.88 -4.41 14.90
CA VAL A 196 -3.23 -3.58 13.88
C VAL A 196 -1.79 -4.03 13.67
N SER A 197 -1.42 -4.16 12.40
CA SER A 197 -0.03 -4.43 12.00
C SER A 197 0.80 -3.13 11.98
N SER A 198 2.12 -3.28 11.92
CA SER A 198 3.02 -2.21 11.52
C SER A 198 2.67 -1.68 10.12
N TYR A 199 3.11 -0.47 9.84
CA TYR A 199 2.99 0.08 8.48
C TYR A 199 4.04 -0.52 7.55
N THR A 200 3.65 -0.65 6.29
CA THR A 200 4.52 -1.05 5.18
C THR A 200 4.30 -0.14 3.98
N ASP A 201 5.26 -0.08 3.07
CA ASP A 201 5.20 0.79 1.89
C ASP A 201 4.66 0.05 0.66
N LEU A 202 3.74 0.72 -0.05
CA LEU A 202 3.45 0.45 -1.46
C LEU A 202 4.21 1.45 -2.31
N THR A 203 5.06 0.96 -3.22
CA THR A 203 5.74 1.80 -4.20
C THR A 203 5.26 1.44 -5.60
N VAL A 204 4.54 2.35 -6.26
CA VAL A 204 4.13 2.18 -7.65
C VAL A 204 5.10 2.93 -8.56
N LYS A 205 5.78 2.18 -9.42
CA LYS A 205 6.79 2.68 -10.36
C LYS A 205 6.21 2.80 -11.76
N GLN A 206 6.59 3.82 -12.49
CA GLN A 206 6.15 4.03 -13.86
C GLN A 206 7.11 3.33 -14.84
N PRO A 207 6.62 2.50 -15.76
CA PRO A 207 7.45 1.91 -16.81
C PRO A 207 8.21 2.97 -17.64
N PRO A 208 9.46 2.69 -18.05
CA PRO A 208 10.32 3.67 -18.69
C PRO A 208 9.95 3.89 -20.17
N VAL A 209 9.94 5.13 -20.64
CA VAL A 209 9.70 5.50 -22.05
C VAL A 209 10.82 6.45 -22.51
N PRO A 210 11.53 6.17 -23.61
CA PRO A 210 12.52 7.09 -24.17
C PRO A 210 11.91 8.47 -24.48
N ILE A 211 12.63 9.54 -24.15
CA ILE A 211 12.16 10.91 -24.42
C ILE A 211 12.37 11.30 -25.88
N ALA A 212 13.37 10.70 -26.54
CA ALA A 212 13.78 11.04 -27.90
C ALA A 212 13.83 9.79 -28.79
N PRO A 213 13.60 9.94 -30.11
CA PRO A 213 13.75 8.84 -31.05
C PRO A 213 15.22 8.38 -31.15
N PRO A 214 15.50 7.13 -31.58
CA PRO A 214 16.86 6.71 -31.86
C PRO A 214 17.47 7.56 -32.98
N GLN A 215 18.79 7.68 -33.01
CA GLN A 215 19.51 8.46 -34.02
C GLN A 215 19.96 7.55 -35.15
N LEU A 216 19.73 7.98 -36.40
CA LEU A 216 20.22 7.28 -37.58
C LEU A 216 21.71 7.59 -37.78
N THR A 217 22.55 6.57 -37.88
CA THR A 217 24.01 6.71 -37.99
C THR A 217 24.56 6.27 -39.36
N ALA A 218 23.94 5.29 -40.00
CA ALA A 218 24.25 4.90 -41.37
C ALA A 218 23.05 4.25 -42.07
N VAL A 219 23.00 4.36 -43.40
CA VAL A 219 21.93 3.85 -44.26
C VAL A 219 22.53 3.03 -45.39
N GLY A 220 22.07 1.80 -45.54
CA GLY A 220 22.35 0.94 -46.68
C GLY A 220 21.08 0.57 -47.45
N ALA A 221 21.23 -0.20 -48.53
CA ALA A 221 20.10 -0.72 -49.29
C ALA A 221 19.26 -1.75 -48.50
N THR A 222 19.90 -2.50 -47.60
CA THR A 222 19.24 -3.59 -46.83
C THR A 222 19.52 -3.52 -45.33
N TYR A 223 19.98 -2.37 -44.84
CA TYR A 223 20.25 -2.17 -43.43
C TYR A 223 20.16 -0.71 -42.99
N LEU A 224 19.91 -0.52 -41.70
CA LEU A 224 19.99 0.76 -40.99
C LEU A 224 20.84 0.59 -39.74
N TRP A 225 21.76 1.51 -39.49
CA TRP A 225 22.47 1.61 -38.22
C TRP A 225 21.86 2.72 -37.38
N ILE A 226 21.52 2.38 -36.13
CA ILE A 226 20.93 3.30 -35.19
C ILE A 226 21.75 3.39 -33.90
N GLN A 227 21.66 4.54 -33.24
CA GLN A 227 22.08 4.72 -31.85
C GLN A 227 20.84 4.91 -30.97
N LEU A 228 20.71 4.09 -29.94
CA LEU A 228 19.59 4.09 -29.00
C LEU A 228 19.69 5.31 -28.08
N ASN A 229 18.62 6.11 -28.02
CA ASN A 229 18.48 7.22 -27.07
C ASN A 229 17.83 6.74 -25.75
N ALA A 230 18.41 5.72 -25.13
CA ALA A 230 17.85 5.01 -23.98
C ALA A 230 18.30 5.53 -22.60
N ASN A 231 19.06 6.64 -22.54
CA ASN A 231 19.58 7.20 -21.29
C ASN A 231 18.66 8.27 -20.69
N SER A 232 17.89 8.97 -21.54
CA SER A 232 16.94 10.00 -21.13
C SER A 232 15.53 9.45 -21.26
N ILE A 233 14.91 9.15 -20.12
CA ILE A 233 13.62 8.46 -20.04
C ILE A 233 12.60 9.25 -19.22
N ASN A 234 11.33 9.13 -19.61
CA ASN A 234 10.20 9.34 -18.72
C ASN A 234 9.93 8.05 -17.95
N GLY A 235 9.42 8.15 -16.72
CA GLY A 235 9.16 7.00 -15.85
C GLY A 235 10.29 6.73 -14.86
N ASP A 236 10.36 5.50 -14.36
CA ASP A 236 11.29 5.07 -13.31
C ASP A 236 12.25 3.98 -13.81
N GLY A 237 13.49 4.00 -13.29
CA GLY A 237 14.46 2.92 -13.48
C GLY A 237 14.42 1.84 -12.38
N PRO A 238 15.42 0.94 -12.36
CA PRO A 238 16.48 0.76 -13.36
C PRO A 238 15.96 0.10 -14.65
N ILE A 239 16.64 0.31 -15.78
CA ILE A 239 16.36 -0.39 -17.04
C ILE A 239 17.14 -1.71 -17.02
N ILE A 240 16.45 -2.84 -17.21
CA ILE A 240 17.05 -4.18 -17.25
C ILE A 240 17.09 -4.77 -18.65
N ASP A 241 16.27 -4.28 -19.57
CA ASP A 241 16.22 -4.77 -20.95
C ASP A 241 15.81 -3.65 -21.92
N ARG A 242 16.25 -3.80 -23.18
CA ARG A 242 16.04 -2.83 -24.26
C ARG A 242 15.72 -3.58 -25.53
N GLU A 243 14.66 -3.16 -26.20
CA GLU A 243 14.24 -3.72 -27.47
C GLU A 243 14.13 -2.62 -28.52
N VAL A 244 14.41 -2.99 -29.77
CA VAL A 244 14.16 -2.17 -30.95
C VAL A 244 13.02 -2.81 -31.71
N GLU A 245 11.92 -2.09 -31.81
CA GLU A 245 10.78 -2.45 -32.66
C GLU A 245 10.90 -1.67 -33.97
N TYR A 246 10.79 -2.35 -35.11
CA TYR A 246 10.78 -1.70 -36.41
C TYR A 246 9.66 -2.26 -37.29
N ARG A 247 9.06 -1.36 -38.06
CA ARG A 247 7.94 -1.70 -38.95
C ARG A 247 8.00 -0.95 -40.26
N THR A 248 7.46 -1.55 -41.33
CA THR A 248 7.24 -0.80 -42.58
C THR A 248 6.09 0.18 -42.41
N THR A 249 6.13 1.34 -43.07
CA THR A 249 5.02 2.32 -42.98
C THR A 249 3.71 1.79 -43.57
N ALA A 250 3.80 0.80 -44.47
CA ALA A 250 2.66 0.04 -44.99
C ALA A 250 2.10 -0.99 -43.97
N GLY A 251 2.76 -1.23 -42.84
CA GLY A 251 2.34 -2.15 -41.78
C GLY A 251 2.47 -3.63 -42.11
N MET A 252 3.15 -3.98 -43.21
CA MET A 252 3.29 -5.38 -43.67
C MET A 252 4.30 -6.19 -42.84
N LEU A 253 5.24 -5.52 -42.18
CA LEU A 253 6.26 -6.13 -41.33
C LEU A 253 6.33 -5.37 -40.01
N ILE A 254 6.34 -6.11 -38.90
CA ILE A 254 6.61 -5.65 -37.54
C ILE A 254 7.52 -6.70 -36.91
N ASP A 255 8.70 -6.29 -36.46
CA ASP A 255 9.64 -7.16 -35.79
C ASP A 255 10.31 -6.44 -34.61
N THR A 256 10.70 -7.21 -33.61
CA THR A 256 11.25 -6.71 -32.34
C THR A 256 12.50 -7.50 -32.00
N THR A 257 13.58 -6.79 -31.69
CA THR A 257 14.86 -7.42 -31.35
C THR A 257 15.43 -6.84 -30.07
N THR A 258 15.91 -7.70 -29.17
CA THR A 258 16.62 -7.29 -27.95
C THR A 258 18.01 -6.74 -28.27
N VAL A 259 18.43 -5.70 -27.53
CA VAL A 259 19.65 -4.94 -27.82
C VAL A 259 20.46 -4.65 -26.57
N ASP A 260 21.67 -5.21 -26.51
CA ASP A 260 22.60 -5.00 -25.39
C ASP A 260 23.46 -3.74 -25.52
N LYS A 261 23.69 -3.27 -26.76
CA LYS A 261 24.61 -2.18 -27.07
C LYS A 261 23.88 -0.87 -27.35
N PRO A 262 24.49 0.31 -27.09
CA PRO A 262 23.89 1.59 -27.43
C PRO A 262 23.75 1.81 -28.94
N THR A 263 24.43 1.03 -29.77
CA THR A 263 24.32 1.05 -31.23
C THR A 263 23.87 -0.29 -31.75
N HIS A 264 22.95 -0.31 -32.71
CA HIS A 264 22.36 -1.52 -33.26
C HIS A 264 22.23 -1.44 -34.79
N LYS A 265 22.44 -2.57 -35.46
CA LYS A 265 22.25 -2.71 -36.91
C LYS A 265 20.98 -3.51 -37.17
N ILE A 266 20.01 -2.88 -37.79
CA ILE A 266 18.82 -3.54 -38.33
C ILE A 266 19.19 -4.00 -39.74
N GLY A 267 19.23 -5.30 -39.98
CA GLY A 267 19.62 -5.89 -41.26
C GLY A 267 18.45 -6.55 -41.98
N HIS A 268 18.71 -7.12 -43.16
CA HIS A 268 17.74 -7.87 -43.97
C HIS A 268 16.48 -7.05 -44.32
N LEU A 269 16.65 -5.74 -44.50
CA LEU A 269 15.58 -4.83 -44.90
C LEU A 269 15.42 -4.82 -46.43
N ASP A 270 14.24 -4.41 -46.88
CA ASP A 270 13.94 -4.20 -48.30
C ASP A 270 14.53 -2.87 -48.78
N PRO A 271 15.11 -2.81 -49.99
CA PRO A 271 15.55 -1.55 -50.62
C PRO A 271 14.41 -0.57 -50.88
N ASP A 272 14.72 0.72 -50.94
CA ASP A 272 13.78 1.84 -51.16
C ASP A 272 12.50 1.76 -50.32
N THR A 273 12.61 1.28 -49.09
CA THR A 273 11.47 1.04 -48.20
C THR A 273 11.58 1.91 -46.96
N GLU A 274 10.47 2.54 -46.58
CA GLU A 274 10.37 3.40 -45.40
C GLU A 274 9.98 2.59 -44.16
N TYR A 275 10.76 2.78 -43.10
CA TYR A 275 10.61 2.12 -41.82
C TYR A 275 10.38 3.14 -40.70
N GLU A 276 9.54 2.76 -39.74
CA GLU A 276 9.44 3.39 -38.43
C GLU A 276 10.16 2.53 -37.40
N ILE A 277 11.07 3.13 -36.63
CA ILE A 277 11.89 2.43 -35.64
C ILE A 277 11.68 3.08 -34.27
N SER A 278 11.26 2.28 -33.30
CA SER A 278 11.01 2.70 -31.93
C SER A 278 11.86 1.88 -30.96
N VAL A 279 12.18 2.48 -29.81
CA VAL A 279 12.90 1.79 -28.73
C VAL A 279 11.91 1.53 -27.61
N LEU A 280 11.86 0.29 -27.12
CA LEU A 280 11.14 -0.11 -25.92
C LEU A 280 12.16 -0.36 -24.80
N LEU A 281 11.79 0.05 -23.60
CA LEU A 281 12.61 -0.10 -22.41
C LEU A 281 11.82 -0.86 -21.35
N THR A 282 12.50 -1.76 -20.66
CA THR A 282 11.88 -2.61 -19.64
C THR A 282 12.58 -2.41 -18.30
N ARG A 283 11.80 -2.12 -17.26
CA ARG A 283 12.23 -2.14 -15.86
C ARG A 283 11.85 -3.46 -15.19
N PRO A 284 12.38 -3.79 -13.99
CA PRO A 284 11.99 -5.00 -13.27
C PRO A 284 10.48 -5.13 -13.01
N LEU A 285 10.09 -6.37 -12.69
CA LEU A 285 8.73 -6.79 -12.34
C LEU A 285 7.76 -6.83 -13.53
N GLU A 286 6.63 -7.50 -13.32
CA GLU A 286 5.56 -7.65 -14.31
C GLU A 286 5.06 -6.29 -14.81
N GLY A 287 4.76 -6.18 -16.10
CA GLY A 287 4.33 -4.91 -16.73
C GLY A 287 5.39 -3.81 -16.72
N GLY A 288 6.68 -4.18 -16.61
CA GLY A 288 7.79 -3.23 -16.56
C GLY A 288 8.20 -2.66 -17.92
N THR A 289 7.73 -3.22 -19.03
CA THR A 289 7.96 -2.69 -20.37
C THR A 289 7.09 -1.46 -20.58
N GLY A 290 7.72 -0.31 -20.83
CA GLY A 290 7.01 0.91 -21.15
C GLY A 290 6.52 0.95 -22.59
N ASN A 291 5.74 1.99 -22.88
CA ASN A 291 5.31 2.26 -24.26
C ASN A 291 6.54 2.53 -25.15
N PRO A 292 6.44 2.28 -26.47
CA PRO A 292 7.47 2.66 -27.42
C PRO A 292 7.77 4.17 -27.32
N GLY A 293 9.06 4.51 -27.39
CA GLY A 293 9.48 5.91 -27.51
C GLY A 293 9.06 6.53 -28.85
N PRO A 294 9.34 7.83 -29.07
CA PRO A 294 9.10 8.47 -30.36
C PRO A 294 9.80 7.71 -31.50
N PRO A 295 9.15 7.48 -32.65
CA PRO A 295 9.75 6.72 -33.74
C PRO A 295 10.76 7.56 -34.53
N LEU A 296 11.84 6.92 -34.96
CA LEU A 296 12.68 7.37 -36.06
C LEU A 296 12.04 6.91 -37.37
N ARG A 297 11.88 7.80 -38.33
CA ARG A 297 11.51 7.45 -39.71
C ARG A 297 12.75 7.47 -40.59
N ALA A 298 13.01 6.38 -41.28
CA ALA A 298 14.16 6.25 -42.16
C ALA A 298 13.82 5.38 -43.38
N ARG A 299 14.44 5.69 -44.52
CA ARG A 299 14.28 4.93 -45.76
C ARG A 299 15.61 4.30 -46.14
N THR A 300 15.58 3.03 -46.54
CA THR A 300 16.75 2.32 -47.09
C THR A 300 17.10 2.84 -48.49
N LYS A 301 18.36 2.68 -48.91
CA LYS A 301 18.78 3.08 -50.26
C LYS A 301 18.19 2.17 -51.33
N CYS A 302 18.25 2.62 -52.59
CA CYS A 302 17.98 1.77 -53.75
C CYS A 302 19.04 0.64 -53.85
N ALA A 303 18.66 -0.46 -54.50
CA ALA A 303 19.61 -1.54 -54.78
C ALA A 303 20.66 -1.07 -55.81
N GLY A 304 21.95 -1.09 -55.45
CA GLY A 304 23.05 -0.80 -56.36
C GLY A 304 23.77 0.55 -56.19
N GLU A 305 23.46 1.32 -55.14
CA GLU A 305 24.18 2.55 -54.74
C GLU A 305 25.13 2.36 -53.55
#